data_AF-A0A2G9TLK1-F1
#
_entry.id   AF-A0A2G9TLK1-F1
#
_cell.length_a   1.000
_cell.length_b   1.000
_cell.length_c   1.000
_cell.angle_alpha   90.00
_cell.angle_beta   90.00
_cell.angle_gamma   90.00
#
_symmetry.space_group_name_H-M   'P 1'
#
loop_
_entity.id
_entity.type
_entity.pdbx_description
1 polymer ?
#
loop_
_entity_poly.entity_id
_entity_poly.type
_entity_poly.pdbx_seq_one_letter_code
_entity_poly.pdbx_strand_id
1 'polypeptide(L)'
;LARRASVWHRMRFSSSSSSSIQIHPSVYPTARRDESIVDNYHGTMVPDPYRWMEDPDSEETRHFVDQLNAISEPFIAQAASRETIRKRTSAWTQDGSILAYGLSEKGSDWFRGVDKKDLEDTITGVKHSSLSWMRDKSGLFYCKYPDHKTAIDGTSVEKHENHSLYFHRMGTDCKDDVLVYDRRDSSNFMIGGTVTEDGRYLIIDVSRGCDPFNMMYYYDLSTMNGPIGRINPTPLFDKLEAKYE
;
A
#
# COMPACT_ATOMS: atom_id res chain seq x y z
N LEU A 1 -15.32 40.59 26.12
CA LEU A 1 -15.97 40.21 24.84
C LEU A 1 -15.08 40.65 23.68
N ALA A 2 -14.14 39.80 23.27
CA ALA A 2 -13.28 40.06 22.10
C ALA A 2 -13.35 38.82 21.20
N ARG A 3 -14.13 38.91 20.12
CA ARG A 3 -14.23 37.87 19.10
C ARG A 3 -13.08 38.06 18.11
N ARG A 4 -12.12 37.13 18.08
CA ARG A 4 -11.16 37.00 16.98
C ARG A 4 -11.91 36.45 15.77
N ALA A 5 -11.96 37.22 14.69
CA ALA A 5 -12.47 36.77 13.40
C ALA A 5 -11.42 35.89 12.72
N SER A 6 -11.78 34.65 12.41
CA SER A 6 -10.97 33.73 11.62
C SER A 6 -10.97 34.19 10.16
N VAL A 7 -9.79 34.55 9.64
CA VAL A 7 -9.60 34.87 8.22
C VAL A 7 -9.51 33.55 7.45
N TRP A 8 -10.60 33.16 6.80
CA TRP A 8 -10.58 32.05 5.85
C TRP A 8 -9.96 32.55 4.53
N HIS A 9 -8.74 32.12 4.22
CA HIS A 9 -8.15 32.33 2.91
C HIS A 9 -8.86 31.42 1.90
N ARG A 10 -9.77 31.99 1.12
CA ARG A 10 -10.39 31.31 -0.03
C ARG A 10 -9.35 31.24 -1.15
N MET A 11 -8.67 30.11 -1.31
CA MET A 11 -7.89 29.84 -2.52
C MET A 11 -8.83 29.88 -3.73
N ARG A 12 -8.72 30.93 -4.55
CA ARG A 12 -9.29 30.96 -5.89
C ARG A 12 -8.30 30.23 -6.80
N PHE A 13 -8.66 29.05 -7.28
CA PHE A 13 -7.96 28.46 -8.42
C PHE A 13 -8.27 29.31 -9.66
N SER A 14 -7.26 30.01 -10.16
CA SER A 14 -7.29 30.61 -11.49
C SER A 14 -7.25 29.50 -12.52
N SER A 15 -8.35 29.29 -13.26
CA SER A 15 -8.34 28.42 -14.43
C SER A 15 -7.62 29.14 -15.59
N SER A 16 -6.31 28.94 -15.71
CA SER A 16 -5.56 29.41 -16.87
C SER A 16 -4.57 28.36 -17.37
N SER A 17 -5.02 27.63 -18.37
CA SER A 17 -4.31 27.10 -19.55
C SER A 17 -4.81 25.69 -19.86
N SER A 18 -5.41 25.53 -21.04
CA SER A 18 -5.70 24.23 -21.59
C SER A 18 -4.36 23.56 -21.91
N SER A 19 -3.85 22.73 -21.00
CA SER A 19 -2.73 21.85 -21.30
C SER A 19 -3.23 20.75 -22.25
N SER A 20 -3.17 20.99 -23.56
CA SER A 20 -3.33 19.93 -24.57
C SER A 20 -1.95 19.36 -24.87
N ILE A 21 -1.38 18.66 -23.90
CA ILE A 21 -0.16 17.91 -24.17
C ILE A 21 -0.56 16.68 -24.99
N GLN A 22 0.07 16.51 -26.14
CA GLN A 22 -0.19 15.43 -27.10
C GLN A 22 1.15 14.79 -27.47
N ILE A 23 1.24 13.46 -27.34
CA ILE A 23 2.39 12.68 -27.82
C ILE A 23 1.96 12.04 -29.14
N HIS A 24 2.69 12.30 -30.22
CA HIS A 24 2.35 11.74 -31.52
C HIS A 24 2.60 10.22 -31.53
N PRO A 25 1.70 9.38 -32.07
CA PRO A 25 1.85 7.93 -32.03
C PRO A 25 3.15 7.38 -32.64
N SER A 26 3.72 8.08 -33.62
CA SER A 26 5.00 7.71 -34.26
C SER A 26 6.22 7.82 -33.33
N VAL A 27 6.05 8.39 -32.13
CA VAL A 27 7.11 8.52 -31.12
C VAL A 27 7.22 7.25 -30.28
N TYR A 28 6.17 6.43 -30.21
CA TYR A 28 6.20 5.19 -29.43
C TYR A 28 7.13 4.15 -30.05
N PRO A 29 7.88 3.39 -29.22
CA PRO A 29 8.69 2.29 -29.69
C PRO A 29 7.83 1.20 -30.32
N THR A 30 8.38 0.52 -31.32
CA THR A 30 7.73 -0.64 -31.94
C THR A 30 7.96 -1.86 -31.05
N ALA A 31 6.89 -2.45 -30.52
CA ALA A 31 6.97 -3.71 -29.79
C ALA A 31 7.05 -4.90 -30.76
N ARG A 32 7.97 -5.84 -30.50
CA ARG A 32 8.00 -7.12 -31.22
C ARG A 32 6.69 -7.86 -30.96
N ARG A 33 6.15 -8.47 -32.02
CA ARG A 33 4.99 -9.36 -31.97
C ARG A 33 5.45 -10.80 -32.21
N ASP A 34 5.07 -11.70 -31.33
CA ASP A 34 5.31 -13.13 -31.45
C ASP A 34 4.00 -13.88 -31.71
N GLU A 35 3.59 -13.96 -32.97
CA GLU A 35 2.31 -14.56 -33.36
C GLU A 35 2.24 -16.09 -33.10
N SER A 36 3.34 -16.70 -32.64
CA SER A 36 3.39 -18.14 -32.33
C SER A 36 2.76 -18.50 -30.98
N ILE A 37 2.60 -17.53 -30.08
CA ILE A 37 2.03 -17.76 -28.75
C ILE A 37 0.51 -17.66 -28.82
N VAL A 38 -0.17 -18.81 -28.65
CA VAL A 38 -1.63 -18.90 -28.68
C VAL A 38 -2.11 -19.88 -27.62
N ASP A 39 -2.97 -19.41 -26.71
CA ASP A 39 -3.59 -20.22 -25.68
C ASP A 39 -4.94 -20.77 -26.14
N ASN A 40 -5.35 -21.94 -25.62
CA ASN A 40 -6.67 -22.52 -25.85
C ASN A 40 -7.50 -22.47 -24.58
N TYR A 41 -8.50 -21.59 -24.55
CA TYR A 41 -9.47 -21.48 -23.46
C TYR A 41 -10.80 -22.11 -23.89
N HIS A 42 -11.06 -23.33 -23.39
CA HIS A 42 -12.32 -24.04 -23.62
C HIS A 42 -12.70 -24.19 -25.10
N GLY A 43 -11.72 -24.42 -25.98
CA GLY A 43 -11.91 -24.55 -27.42
C GLY A 43 -11.75 -23.25 -28.21
N THR A 44 -11.56 -22.11 -27.53
CA THR A 44 -11.30 -20.81 -28.15
C THR A 44 -9.81 -20.51 -28.16
N MET A 45 -9.24 -20.31 -29.36
CA MET A 45 -7.83 -19.95 -29.53
C MET A 45 -7.64 -18.44 -29.33
N VAL A 46 -6.77 -18.04 -28.41
CA VAL A 46 -6.50 -16.63 -28.04
C VAL A 46 -5.00 -16.35 -28.22
N PRO A 47 -4.59 -15.57 -29.24
CA PRO A 47 -3.20 -15.18 -29.44
C PRO A 47 -2.73 -14.18 -28.37
N ASP A 48 -1.51 -14.37 -27.87
CA ASP A 48 -0.83 -13.44 -26.97
C ASP A 48 0.56 -13.05 -27.50
N PRO A 49 0.61 -12.18 -28.52
CA PRO A 49 1.85 -11.86 -29.22
C PRO A 49 2.87 -11.06 -28.39
N TYR A 50 2.52 -10.67 -27.17
CA TYR A 50 3.36 -9.85 -26.29
C TYR A 50 3.72 -10.57 -24.99
N ARG A 51 3.51 -11.90 -24.91
CA ARG A 51 3.87 -12.75 -23.76
C ARG A 51 5.29 -12.52 -23.23
N TRP A 52 6.22 -12.17 -24.12
CA TRP A 52 7.61 -11.87 -23.74
C TRP A 52 7.74 -10.70 -22.74
N MET A 53 6.78 -9.78 -22.70
CA MET A 53 6.74 -8.66 -21.76
C MET A 53 6.42 -9.10 -20.32
N GLU A 54 5.96 -10.33 -20.09
CA GLU A 54 5.68 -10.86 -18.75
C GLU A 54 6.96 -11.20 -17.96
N ASP A 55 8.11 -11.29 -18.62
CA ASP A 55 9.41 -11.44 -17.97
C ASP A 55 10.05 -10.05 -17.74
N PRO A 56 9.99 -9.50 -16.50
CA PRO A 56 10.55 -8.19 -16.19
C PRO A 56 12.08 -8.17 -16.17
N ASP A 57 12.74 -9.33 -16.04
CA ASP A 57 14.20 -9.44 -15.94
C ASP A 57 14.87 -9.50 -17.32
N SER A 58 14.11 -9.87 -18.37
CA SER A 58 14.61 -9.96 -19.74
C SER A 58 15.17 -8.62 -20.24
N GLU A 59 16.23 -8.69 -21.04
CA GLU A 59 16.84 -7.50 -21.64
C GLU A 59 15.86 -6.80 -22.60
N GLU A 60 15.03 -7.58 -23.32
CA GLU A 60 14.03 -7.05 -24.25
C GLU A 60 12.96 -6.22 -23.52
N THR A 61 12.40 -6.75 -22.42
CA THR A 61 11.39 -6.03 -21.60
C THR A 61 11.97 -4.78 -21.01
N ARG A 62 13.18 -4.83 -20.42
CA ARG A 62 13.83 -3.66 -19.84
C ARG A 62 14.09 -2.58 -20.89
N HIS A 63 14.61 -2.96 -22.06
CA HIS A 63 14.87 -2.00 -23.14
C HIS A 63 13.57 -1.32 -23.64
N PHE A 64 12.50 -2.10 -23.80
CA PHE A 64 11.22 -1.55 -24.23
C PHE A 64 10.60 -0.61 -23.18
N VAL A 65 10.70 -0.97 -21.89
CA VAL A 65 10.29 -0.11 -20.76
C VAL A 65 11.10 1.18 -20.74
N ASP A 66 12.41 1.14 -20.94
CA ASP A 66 13.27 2.33 -20.99
C ASP A 66 12.86 3.29 -22.11
N GLN A 67 12.51 2.76 -23.29
CA GLN A 67 12.01 3.57 -24.40
C GLN A 67 10.67 4.26 -24.07
N LEU A 68 9.76 3.57 -23.39
CA LEU A 68 8.49 4.15 -22.94
C LEU A 68 8.69 5.19 -21.81
N ASN A 69 9.62 4.95 -20.89
CA ASN A 69 9.97 5.88 -19.83
C ASN A 69 10.59 7.16 -20.39
N ALA A 70 11.49 7.05 -21.40
CA ALA A 70 12.10 8.22 -22.05
C ALA A 70 11.06 9.17 -22.68
N ILE A 71 9.90 8.66 -23.06
CA ILE A 71 8.78 9.45 -23.60
C ILE A 71 7.93 10.05 -22.47
N SER A 72 7.62 9.24 -21.45
CA SER A 72 6.64 9.59 -20.42
C SER A 72 7.22 10.35 -19.23
N GLU A 73 8.46 10.10 -18.81
CA GLU A 73 9.07 10.77 -17.66
C GLU A 73 9.15 12.31 -17.81
N PRO A 74 9.62 12.87 -18.94
CA PRO A 74 9.67 14.32 -19.11
C PRO A 74 8.28 14.96 -19.08
N PHE A 75 7.26 14.22 -19.51
CA PHE A 75 5.87 14.64 -19.46
C PHE A 75 5.35 14.68 -18.00
N ILE A 76 5.56 13.62 -17.23
CA ILE A 76 5.09 13.55 -15.84
C ILE A 76 5.89 14.51 -14.94
N ALA A 77 7.17 14.76 -15.24
CA ALA A 77 8.02 15.68 -14.47
C ALA A 77 7.51 17.14 -14.49
N GLN A 78 6.74 17.53 -15.51
CA GLN A 78 6.16 18.87 -15.62
C GLN A 78 4.90 19.07 -14.74
N ALA A 79 4.35 18.00 -14.16
CA ALA A 79 3.14 18.09 -13.36
C ALA A 79 3.41 18.76 -12.01
N ALA A 80 2.83 19.95 -11.81
CA ALA A 80 2.96 20.70 -10.55
C ALA A 80 2.44 19.93 -9.31
N SER A 81 1.55 18.96 -9.50
CA SER A 81 0.99 18.11 -8.44
C SER A 81 1.81 16.85 -8.13
N ARG A 82 2.92 16.60 -8.84
CA ARG A 82 3.71 15.36 -8.73
C ARG A 82 4.10 15.02 -7.29
N GLU A 83 4.66 15.98 -6.57
CA GLU A 83 5.13 15.75 -5.19
C GLU A 83 3.97 15.57 -4.19
N THR A 84 2.81 16.15 -4.46
CA THR A 84 1.60 15.89 -3.66
C THR A 84 1.07 14.48 -3.92
N ILE A 85 1.06 14.04 -5.18
CA ILE A 85 0.57 12.71 -5.58
C ILE A 85 1.48 11.57 -5.09
N ARG A 86 2.79 11.83 -4.93
CA ARG A 86 3.75 10.83 -4.42
C ARG A 86 3.46 10.37 -2.98
N LYS A 87 2.78 11.20 -2.19
CA LYS A 87 2.35 10.85 -0.83
C LYS A 87 1.01 10.12 -0.91
N ARG A 88 1.02 8.79 -0.85
CA ARG A 88 -0.20 7.98 -1.08
C ARG A 88 -0.98 7.67 0.19
N THR A 89 -0.27 7.36 1.27
CA THR A 89 -0.87 6.89 2.52
C THR A 89 -0.31 7.71 3.65
N SER A 90 -1.13 8.13 4.60
CA SER A 90 -0.61 8.81 5.80
C SER A 90 -1.52 8.61 6.99
N ALA A 91 -0.95 8.50 8.18
CA ALA A 91 -1.67 8.42 9.43
C ALA A 91 -1.00 9.28 10.50
N TRP A 92 -1.78 10.17 11.09
CA TRP A 92 -1.36 10.99 12.22
C TRP A 92 -1.53 10.22 13.53
N THR A 93 -0.64 10.48 14.49
CA THR A 93 -0.98 10.22 15.89
C THR A 93 -2.15 11.09 16.30
N GLN A 94 -2.92 10.66 17.31
CA GLN A 94 -4.16 11.35 17.70
C GLN A 94 -3.94 12.78 18.22
N ASP A 95 -2.74 13.08 18.72
CA ASP A 95 -2.35 14.44 19.14
C ASP A 95 -1.73 15.27 17.99
N GLY A 96 -1.60 14.71 16.79
CA GLY A 96 -0.99 15.36 15.63
C GLY A 96 0.52 15.59 15.72
N SER A 97 1.20 14.95 16.69
CA SER A 97 2.65 15.12 16.87
C SER A 97 3.50 14.39 15.83
N ILE A 98 3.04 13.21 15.37
CA ILE A 98 3.78 12.38 14.42
C ILE A 98 2.89 12.03 13.22
N LEU A 99 3.42 12.15 12.01
CA LEU A 99 2.82 11.67 10.79
C LEU A 99 3.61 10.47 10.27
N ALA A 100 3.02 9.28 10.22
CA ALA A 100 3.51 8.22 9.35
C ALA A 100 3.00 8.46 7.93
N TYR A 101 3.85 8.35 6.92
CA TYR A 101 3.42 8.46 5.53
C TYR A 101 4.16 7.49 4.61
N GLY A 102 3.45 7.02 3.60
CA GLY A 102 3.88 6.13 2.54
C GLY A 102 4.40 6.90 1.34
N LEU A 103 5.64 6.64 0.95
CA LEU A 103 6.24 7.05 -0.33
C LEU A 103 6.22 5.85 -1.27
N SER A 104 5.64 6.05 -2.45
CA SER A 104 5.67 5.03 -3.50
C SER A 104 6.87 5.30 -4.40
N GLU A 105 7.89 4.44 -4.34
CA GLU A 105 9.05 4.49 -5.21
C GLU A 105 9.11 3.18 -6.00
N LYS A 106 9.03 3.30 -7.34
CA LYS A 106 9.00 2.16 -8.28
C LYS A 106 7.85 1.14 -8.06
N GLY A 107 6.77 1.54 -7.37
CA GLY A 107 5.62 0.66 -7.10
C GLY A 107 5.70 -0.10 -5.77
N SER A 108 6.75 0.13 -4.98
CA SER A 108 6.87 -0.33 -3.60
C SER A 108 6.55 0.83 -2.63
N ASP A 109 5.76 0.57 -1.60
CA ASP A 109 5.35 1.58 -0.61
C ASP A 109 6.29 1.52 0.62
N TRP A 110 6.95 2.63 0.90
CA TRP A 110 7.90 2.83 2.00
C TRP A 110 7.30 3.75 3.04
N PHE A 111 7.41 3.46 4.33
CA PHE A 111 6.81 4.31 5.36
C PHE A 111 7.87 4.99 6.22
N ARG A 112 7.69 6.30 6.45
CA ARG A 112 8.52 7.13 7.34
C ARG A 112 7.65 7.89 8.32
N GLY A 113 8.15 8.08 9.54
CA GLY A 113 7.58 9.01 10.51
C GLY A 113 8.12 10.43 10.33
N VAL A 114 7.30 11.46 10.58
CA VAL A 114 7.72 12.88 10.64
C VAL A 114 7.22 13.51 11.93
N ASP A 115 8.13 14.10 12.70
CA ASP A 115 7.85 15.12 13.73
C ASP A 115 8.71 16.35 13.44
N LYS A 116 8.16 17.30 12.66
CA LYS A 116 8.81 18.54 12.18
C LYS A 116 10.10 18.34 11.34
N LYS A 117 10.68 17.14 11.39
CA LYS A 117 11.78 16.55 10.62
C LYS A 117 11.46 15.06 10.44
N ASP A 118 12.01 14.45 9.40
CA ASP A 118 11.93 13.00 9.20
C ASP A 118 12.54 12.28 10.42
N LEU A 119 11.83 11.29 10.95
CA LEU A 119 12.35 10.33 11.92
C LEU A 119 13.22 9.29 11.19
N GLU A 120 14.10 8.63 11.93
CA GLU A 120 14.99 7.59 11.36
C GLU A 120 14.21 6.31 11.00
N ASP A 121 13.09 6.06 11.68
CA ASP A 121 12.22 4.90 11.47
C ASP A 121 11.75 4.81 10.01
N THR A 122 12.11 3.68 9.38
CA THR A 122 11.70 3.33 8.02
C THR A 122 11.17 1.92 8.00
N ILE A 123 9.91 1.74 7.58
CA ILE A 123 9.29 0.42 7.41
C ILE A 123 9.22 0.11 5.92
N THR A 124 9.66 -1.09 5.55
CA THR A 124 9.71 -1.57 4.16
C THR A 124 8.78 -2.76 3.95
N GLY A 125 8.34 -2.98 2.71
CA GLY A 125 7.51 -4.13 2.35
C GLY A 125 6.05 -4.03 2.77
N VAL A 126 5.61 -2.86 3.23
CA VAL A 126 4.21 -2.60 3.56
C VAL A 126 3.39 -2.60 2.26
N LYS A 127 2.30 -3.36 2.23
CA LYS A 127 1.41 -3.44 1.07
C LYS A 127 0.02 -3.80 1.53
N HIS A 128 -1.01 -3.24 0.89
CA HIS A 128 -2.41 -3.45 1.26
C HIS A 128 -2.69 -3.23 2.76
N SER A 129 -2.12 -2.15 3.31
CA SER A 129 -2.09 -1.87 4.74
C SER A 129 -2.76 -0.53 5.07
N SER A 130 -3.57 -0.50 6.12
CA SER A 130 -3.78 0.71 6.92
C SER A 130 -2.55 0.96 7.80
N LEU A 131 -2.37 2.19 8.30
CA LEU A 131 -1.42 2.47 9.37
C LEU A 131 -2.22 2.84 10.61
N SER A 132 -2.04 2.11 11.71
CA SER A 132 -2.80 2.36 12.92
C SER A 132 -1.88 2.51 14.12
N TRP A 133 -1.82 3.72 14.67
CA TRP A 133 -0.97 4.05 15.81
C TRP A 133 -1.52 3.47 17.11
N MET A 134 -0.63 2.99 17.98
CA MET A 134 -0.98 2.86 19.39
C MET A 134 -1.23 4.25 20.01
N ARG A 135 -2.16 4.30 20.98
CA ARG A 135 -2.58 5.52 21.66
C ARG A 135 -1.42 6.24 22.36
N ASP A 136 -0.48 5.47 22.89
CA ASP A 136 0.72 5.95 23.58
C ASP A 136 1.87 6.35 22.64
N LYS A 137 1.69 6.18 21.32
CA LYS A 137 2.68 6.48 20.26
C LYS A 137 3.94 5.62 20.32
N SER A 138 3.90 4.51 21.06
CA SER A 138 5.02 3.57 21.18
C SER A 138 5.32 2.85 19.87
N GLY A 139 4.37 2.83 18.93
CA GLY A 139 4.52 2.19 17.64
C GLY A 139 3.23 2.19 16.83
N LEU A 140 3.28 1.52 15.67
CA LEU A 140 2.17 1.43 14.74
C LEU A 140 1.98 0.00 14.22
N PHE A 141 0.72 -0.35 14.01
CA PHE A 141 0.30 -1.56 13.31
C PHE A 141 0.29 -1.32 11.80
N TYR A 142 0.79 -2.31 11.05
CA TYR A 142 0.80 -2.32 9.59
C TYR A 142 0.78 -3.76 9.09
N CYS A 143 0.55 -3.95 7.79
CA CYS A 143 0.48 -5.25 7.15
C CYS A 143 1.51 -5.37 6.02
N LYS A 144 2.02 -6.59 5.86
CA LYS A 144 2.92 -6.96 4.76
C LYS A 144 2.73 -8.41 4.36
N TYR A 145 3.36 -8.77 3.25
CA TYR A 145 3.52 -10.16 2.81
C TYR A 145 4.92 -10.65 3.24
N PRO A 146 5.03 -11.51 4.26
CA PRO A 146 6.33 -11.91 4.81
C PRO A 146 7.10 -12.83 3.87
N ASP A 147 6.39 -13.63 3.08
CA ASP A 147 6.99 -14.63 2.19
C ASP A 147 7.15 -14.02 0.79
N HIS A 148 8.37 -13.58 0.47
CA HIS A 148 8.76 -13.09 -0.86
C HIS A 148 10.11 -13.74 -1.22
N LYS A 149 10.28 -14.18 -2.47
CA LYS A 149 11.56 -14.77 -2.91
C LYS A 149 12.37 -13.77 -3.74
N THR A 150 11.70 -12.81 -4.37
CA THR A 150 12.31 -11.72 -5.12
C THR A 150 12.39 -10.42 -4.32
N ALA A 151 13.15 -9.44 -4.82
CA ALA A 151 13.23 -8.12 -4.23
C ALA A 151 11.86 -7.43 -4.11
N ILE A 152 11.64 -6.67 -3.04
CA ILE A 152 10.40 -5.91 -2.79
C ILE A 152 10.50 -4.52 -3.46
N ASP A 153 10.72 -4.50 -4.77
CA ASP A 153 10.89 -3.26 -5.54
C ASP A 153 9.71 -2.94 -6.47
N GLY A 154 8.62 -3.73 -6.39
CA GLY A 154 7.41 -3.53 -7.16
C GLY A 154 7.46 -4.12 -8.58
N THR A 155 8.58 -4.72 -9.00
CA THR A 155 8.75 -5.31 -10.34
C THR A 155 8.42 -6.81 -10.40
N SER A 156 8.28 -7.44 -9.24
CA SER A 156 7.99 -8.87 -9.14
C SER A 156 6.56 -9.22 -9.58
N VAL A 157 6.45 -10.32 -10.33
CA VAL A 157 5.19 -10.97 -10.72
C VAL A 157 4.80 -12.10 -9.75
N GLU A 158 5.52 -12.26 -8.63
CA GLU A 158 5.22 -13.29 -7.65
C GLU A 158 3.81 -13.12 -7.08
N LYS A 159 3.14 -14.24 -6.82
CA LYS A 159 1.84 -14.21 -6.16
C LYS A 159 2.03 -13.81 -4.70
N HIS A 160 1.32 -12.77 -4.28
CA HIS A 160 1.30 -12.30 -2.90
C HIS A 160 0.44 -13.22 -2.02
N GLU A 161 1.03 -13.83 -1.00
CA GLU A 161 0.38 -14.82 -0.14
C GLU A 161 0.71 -14.59 1.34
N ASN A 162 -0.20 -15.02 2.23
CA ASN A 162 -0.05 -14.93 3.68
C ASN A 162 0.06 -13.50 4.22
N HIS A 163 -0.84 -12.61 3.80
CA HIS A 163 -0.91 -11.25 4.33
C HIS A 163 -1.01 -11.27 5.86
N SER A 164 -0.16 -10.50 6.52
CA SER A 164 0.07 -10.63 7.95
C SER A 164 0.13 -9.27 8.62
N LEU A 165 -0.43 -9.17 9.83
CA LEU A 165 -0.42 -7.96 10.66
C LEU A 165 0.84 -7.95 11.54
N TYR A 166 1.59 -6.87 11.43
CA TYR A 166 2.81 -6.58 12.17
C TYR A 166 2.65 -5.35 13.05
N PHE A 167 3.53 -5.23 14.05
CA PHE A 167 3.72 -4.03 14.84
C PHE A 167 5.16 -3.57 14.75
N HIS A 168 5.33 -2.30 14.38
CA HIS A 168 6.60 -1.61 14.43
C HIS A 168 6.70 -0.78 15.70
N ARG A 169 7.75 -0.99 16.48
CA ARG A 169 8.05 -0.18 17.68
C ARG A 169 8.92 1.01 17.29
N MET A 170 8.55 2.21 17.73
CA MET A 170 9.35 3.41 17.44
C MET A 170 10.77 3.29 17.99
N GLY A 171 11.74 3.75 17.21
CA GLY A 171 13.18 3.71 17.50
C GLY A 171 13.82 2.34 17.28
N THR A 172 13.21 1.43 16.51
CA THR A 172 13.77 0.10 16.21
C THR A 172 13.94 -0.14 14.71
N ASP A 173 14.77 -1.12 14.35
CA ASP A 173 14.87 -1.55 12.96
C ASP A 173 13.61 -2.35 12.58
N CYS A 174 13.06 -2.13 11.38
CA CYS A 174 11.88 -2.86 10.88
C CYS A 174 12.05 -4.39 10.81
N LYS A 175 13.29 -4.89 10.89
CA LYS A 175 13.59 -6.33 11.02
C LYS A 175 13.17 -6.91 12.38
N ASP A 176 13.07 -6.06 13.40
CA ASP A 176 12.64 -6.43 14.75
C ASP A 176 11.11 -6.33 14.92
N ASP A 177 10.38 -5.99 13.85
CA ASP A 177 8.92 -5.84 13.88
C ASP A 177 8.24 -7.16 14.24
N VAL A 178 7.26 -7.06 15.14
CA VAL A 178 6.59 -8.21 15.74
C VAL A 178 5.46 -8.66 14.83
N LEU A 179 5.42 -9.95 14.49
CA LEU A 179 4.25 -10.58 13.88
C LEU A 179 3.13 -10.69 14.91
N VAL A 180 2.12 -9.83 14.80
CA VAL A 180 0.99 -9.71 15.73
C VAL A 180 -0.04 -10.78 15.45
N TYR A 181 -0.46 -10.92 14.18
CA TYR A 181 -1.51 -11.85 13.78
C TYR A 181 -1.37 -12.26 12.31
N ASP A 182 -1.57 -13.55 12.03
CA ASP A 182 -1.70 -14.09 10.68
C ASP A 182 -2.70 -15.26 10.65
N ARG A 183 -3.06 -15.68 9.44
CA ARG A 183 -3.99 -16.78 9.17
C ARG A 183 -3.40 -17.71 8.12
N ARG A 184 -2.53 -18.62 8.58
CA ARG A 184 -1.82 -19.59 7.71
C ARG A 184 -2.70 -20.74 7.22
N ASP A 185 -3.95 -20.82 7.67
CA ASP A 185 -4.94 -21.77 7.18
C ASP A 185 -5.48 -21.42 5.78
N SER A 186 -5.27 -20.19 5.29
CA SER A 186 -5.48 -19.85 3.88
C SER A 186 -4.56 -18.73 3.41
N SER A 187 -3.77 -19.02 2.39
CA SER A 187 -2.77 -18.09 1.83
C SER A 187 -3.38 -16.85 1.16
N ASN A 188 -4.66 -16.88 0.82
CA ASN A 188 -5.37 -15.79 0.13
C ASN A 188 -6.10 -14.82 1.09
N PHE A 189 -5.97 -14.99 2.40
CA PHE A 189 -6.57 -14.03 3.33
C PHE A 189 -5.81 -12.70 3.30
N MET A 190 -6.58 -11.63 3.33
CA MET A 190 -6.10 -10.28 3.58
C MET A 190 -6.50 -9.90 5.01
N ILE A 191 -5.58 -9.26 5.71
CA ILE A 191 -5.71 -8.92 7.13
C ILE A 191 -5.52 -7.41 7.27
N GLY A 192 -6.42 -6.75 7.97
CA GLY A 192 -6.29 -5.37 8.43
C GLY A 192 -6.20 -5.30 9.95
N GLY A 193 -5.69 -4.18 10.47
CA GLY A 193 -5.60 -3.91 11.89
C GLY A 193 -5.82 -2.43 12.16
N THR A 194 -6.81 -2.11 12.99
CA THR A 194 -7.13 -0.73 13.38
C THR A 194 -7.39 -0.63 14.87
N VAL A 195 -6.63 0.23 15.55
CA VAL A 195 -6.86 0.59 16.94
C VAL A 195 -8.06 1.53 17.05
N THR A 196 -8.95 1.27 18.01
CA THR A 196 -10.10 2.13 18.30
C THR A 196 -9.67 3.51 18.79
N GLU A 197 -10.54 4.51 18.63
CA GLU A 197 -10.23 5.90 18.98
C GLU A 197 -9.89 6.11 20.48
N ASP A 198 -10.46 5.28 21.35
CA ASP A 198 -10.15 5.27 22.79
C ASP A 198 -8.81 4.57 23.10
N GLY A 199 -8.20 3.91 22.12
CA GLY A 199 -6.94 3.19 22.25
C GLY A 199 -7.06 1.81 22.89
N ARG A 200 -8.27 1.36 23.21
CA ARG A 200 -8.47 0.16 24.04
C ARG A 200 -8.46 -1.12 23.22
N TYR A 201 -9.02 -1.12 22.02
CA TYR A 201 -9.16 -2.35 21.23
C TYR A 201 -8.38 -2.25 19.94
N LEU A 202 -7.75 -3.34 19.55
CA LEU A 202 -7.31 -3.58 18.19
C LEU A 202 -8.40 -4.38 17.48
N ILE A 203 -9.03 -3.78 16.48
CA ILE A 203 -9.98 -4.45 15.57
C ILE A 203 -9.19 -5.05 14.41
N ILE A 204 -9.46 -6.31 14.12
CA ILE A 204 -8.79 -7.07 13.06
C ILE A 204 -9.85 -7.55 12.10
N ASP A 205 -9.80 -7.06 10.87
CA ASP A 205 -10.63 -7.52 9.76
C ASP A 205 -9.87 -8.55 8.93
N VAL A 206 -10.56 -9.60 8.49
CA VAL A 206 -10.01 -10.60 7.59
C VAL A 206 -10.95 -10.76 6.39
N SER A 207 -10.46 -10.51 5.19
CA SER A 207 -11.21 -10.65 3.94
C SER A 207 -10.55 -11.66 3.01
N ARG A 208 -11.27 -12.05 1.95
CA ARG A 208 -10.75 -12.96 0.92
C ARG A 208 -11.06 -12.38 -0.46
N GLY A 209 -10.01 -11.92 -1.16
CA GLY A 209 -10.16 -11.29 -2.47
C GLY A 209 -10.93 -9.96 -2.39
N CYS A 210 -11.74 -9.69 -3.41
CA CYS A 210 -12.51 -8.44 -3.53
C CYS A 210 -13.99 -8.60 -3.17
N ASP A 211 -14.40 -9.77 -2.65
CA ASP A 211 -15.77 -9.98 -2.22
C ASP A 211 -16.06 -9.08 -0.99
N PRO A 212 -17.27 -8.50 -0.88
CA PRO A 212 -17.64 -7.62 0.23
C PRO A 212 -17.93 -8.39 1.53
N PHE A 213 -17.21 -9.48 1.79
CA PHE A 213 -17.33 -10.29 2.99
C PHE A 213 -16.06 -10.23 3.82
N ASN A 214 -16.21 -9.99 5.11
CA ASN A 214 -15.11 -9.98 6.06
C ASN A 214 -15.50 -10.70 7.35
N MET A 215 -14.51 -11.34 7.95
CA MET A 215 -14.51 -11.76 9.34
C MET A 215 -13.98 -10.59 10.17
N MET A 216 -14.39 -10.50 11.42
CA MET A 216 -13.95 -9.45 12.32
C MET A 216 -13.65 -10.03 13.70
N TYR A 217 -12.52 -9.60 14.24
CA TYR A 217 -12.02 -9.98 15.55
C TYR A 217 -11.64 -8.72 16.31
N TYR A 218 -11.51 -8.84 17.62
CA TYR A 218 -10.98 -7.77 18.45
C TYR A 218 -10.01 -8.32 19.50
N TYR A 219 -9.10 -7.46 19.95
CA TYR A 219 -8.19 -7.74 21.05
C TYR A 219 -8.18 -6.55 22.00
N ASP A 220 -8.38 -6.79 23.31
CA ASP A 220 -8.34 -5.75 24.34
C ASP A 220 -6.88 -5.44 24.71
N LEU A 221 -6.34 -4.34 24.16
CA LEU A 221 -4.97 -3.88 24.39
C LEU A 221 -4.72 -3.52 25.86
N SER A 222 -5.75 -3.21 26.64
CA SER A 222 -5.61 -2.91 28.08
C SER A 222 -5.24 -4.13 28.91
N THR A 223 -5.44 -5.34 28.37
CA THR A 223 -5.08 -6.61 29.03
C THR A 223 -3.62 -7.01 28.83
N MET A 224 -2.85 -6.25 28.04
CA MET A 224 -1.44 -6.54 27.80
C MET A 224 -0.59 -6.25 29.03
N ASN A 225 0.21 -7.23 29.43
CA ASN A 225 1.26 -7.07 30.44
C ASN A 225 2.64 -7.09 29.75
N GLY A 226 3.03 -5.95 29.16
CA GLY A 226 4.31 -5.79 28.49
C GLY A 226 4.20 -5.31 27.03
N PRO A 227 5.28 -5.41 26.24
CA PRO A 227 5.25 -5.04 24.82
C PRO A 227 4.30 -5.94 24.04
N ILE A 228 3.71 -5.39 22.96
CA ILE A 228 2.84 -6.15 22.05
C ILE A 228 3.60 -7.34 21.46
N GLY A 229 2.97 -8.50 21.56
CA GLY A 229 3.44 -9.76 21.02
C GLY A 229 2.48 -10.30 19.96
N ARG A 230 2.64 -11.58 19.64
CA ARG A 230 1.61 -12.32 18.91
C ARG A 230 0.36 -12.47 19.78
N ILE A 231 -0.81 -12.25 19.20
CA ILE A 231 -2.09 -12.25 19.92
C ILE A 231 -3.03 -13.34 19.43
N ASN A 232 -3.97 -13.72 20.30
CA ASN A 232 -5.12 -14.55 19.95
C ASN A 232 -6.38 -13.67 20.09
N PRO A 233 -6.88 -13.06 19.00
CA PRO A 233 -7.99 -12.14 19.10
C PRO A 233 -9.32 -12.89 19.27
N THR A 234 -10.27 -12.25 19.95
CA THR A 234 -11.62 -12.79 20.16
C THR A 234 -12.46 -12.58 18.90
N PRO A 235 -13.14 -13.61 18.38
CA PRO A 235 -14.01 -13.44 17.21
C PRO A 235 -15.24 -12.61 17.57
N LEU A 236 -15.58 -11.67 16.68
CA LEU A 236 -16.86 -10.97 16.67
C LEU A 236 -17.78 -11.52 15.58
N PHE A 237 -17.23 -11.69 14.37
CA PHE A 237 -17.85 -12.39 13.24
C PHE A 237 -16.80 -13.31 12.62
N ASP A 238 -16.96 -14.63 12.72
CA ASP A 238 -15.95 -15.62 12.30
C ASP A 238 -16.32 -16.35 11.00
N LYS A 239 -17.31 -15.82 10.27
CA LYS A 239 -17.71 -16.31 8.96
C LYS A 239 -17.76 -15.18 7.94
N LEU A 240 -17.41 -15.49 6.69
CA LEU A 240 -17.50 -14.58 5.55
C LEU A 240 -18.95 -14.47 5.05
N GLU A 241 -19.87 -14.00 5.90
CA GLU A 241 -21.32 -14.03 5.64
C GLU A 241 -21.99 -12.64 5.68
N ALA A 242 -21.21 -11.55 5.71
CA ALA A 242 -21.74 -10.18 5.78
C ALA A 242 -22.43 -9.74 4.47
N LYS A 243 -23.66 -10.18 4.22
CA LYS A 243 -24.58 -9.57 3.24
C LYS A 243 -25.60 -8.73 3.99
N TYR A 244 -25.43 -7.41 3.99
CA TYR A 244 -26.43 -6.48 4.51
C TYR A 244 -27.15 -5.85 3.31
N GLU A 245 -28.46 -6.12 3.18
CA GLU A 245 -29.36 -5.52 2.19
C GLU A 245 -29.80 -4.11 2.59
#